data_AF-A0AAQ0V6K8-F1
#
_entry.id   AF-A0AAQ0V6K8-F1
#
_cell.length_a   1.000
_cell.length_b   1.000
_cell.length_c   1.000
_cell.angle_alpha   90.00
_cell.angle_beta   90.00
_cell.angle_gamma   90.00
#
_symmetry.space_group_name_H-M   'P 1'
#
loop_
_entity.id
_entity.type
_entity.pdbx_description
1 polymer ?
#
loop_
_entity_poly.entity_id
_entity_poly.type
_entity_poly.pdbx_seq_one_letter_code
_entity_poly.pdbx_strand_id
1 'polypeptide(L)'
;MSIKGLEQAIANLNSISKTAVPRASSQAVNRVANRAISRSVSVVSKETRVPRKLVKGRARLRRATVKKPRALIRVNRGNLPAIKLGVASVRLSRRKRDKKGANSVLRVGPFRFPGAFIQQLKNGRWHVMRRTAKPRYPIEVVSIPLAAPLTTAFKNELPKLMESDMPNELRASLKNQLRLILTR
;
A
#
# COMPACT_ATOMS: atom_id res chain seq x y z
N MET A 1 -40.62 11.95 43.60
CA MET A 1 -39.38 11.18 43.86
C MET A 1 -38.35 11.52 42.79
N SER A 2 -37.29 12.28 43.12
CA SER A 2 -36.17 12.51 42.20
C SER A 2 -35.32 11.24 42.14
N ILE A 3 -35.24 10.61 40.97
CA ILE A 3 -34.38 9.45 40.76
C ILE A 3 -32.92 9.92 40.91
N LYS A 4 -32.27 9.56 42.02
CA LYS A 4 -30.85 9.85 42.25
C LYS A 4 -30.03 9.27 41.09
N GLY A 5 -29.18 10.10 40.48
CA GLY A 5 -28.29 9.70 39.39
C GLY A 5 -28.88 9.78 37.98
N LEU A 6 -30.13 10.23 37.80
CA LEU A 6 -30.74 10.39 36.48
C LEU A 6 -29.99 11.41 35.60
N GLU A 7 -29.55 12.53 36.17
CA GLU A 7 -28.72 13.52 35.47
C GLU A 7 -27.36 12.96 35.04
N GLN A 8 -26.73 12.14 35.89
CA GLN A 8 -25.44 11.50 35.60
C GLN A 8 -25.60 10.43 34.51
N ALA A 9 -26.70 9.66 34.52
CA ALA A 9 -27.03 8.74 33.45
C ALA A 9 -27.25 9.48 32.11
N ILE A 10 -27.96 10.61 32.11
CA ILE A 10 -28.17 11.45 30.92
C ILE A 10 -26.84 12.02 30.41
N ALA A 11 -25.98 12.52 31.30
CA ALA A 11 -24.66 13.02 30.95
C ALA A 11 -23.78 11.93 30.33
N ASN A 12 -23.82 10.72 30.88
CA ASN A 12 -23.09 9.56 30.35
C ASN A 12 -23.59 9.16 28.96
N LEU A 13 -24.91 9.07 28.75
CA LEU A 13 -25.50 8.78 27.44
C LEU A 13 -25.13 9.84 26.39
N ASN A 14 -25.18 11.13 26.77
CA ASN A 14 -24.77 12.23 25.91
C ASN A 14 -23.28 12.16 25.55
N SER A 15 -22.42 11.79 26.50
CA SER A 15 -20.99 11.61 26.26
C SER A 15 -20.70 10.45 25.30
N ILE A 16 -21.47 9.36 25.41
CA ILE A 16 -21.35 8.19 24.53
C ILE A 16 -21.66 8.57 23.09
N SER A 17 -22.80 9.23 22.87
CA SER A 17 -23.24 9.66 21.54
C SER A 17 -22.27 10.66 20.89
N LYS A 18 -21.89 11.71 21.62
CA LYS A 18 -21.09 12.82 21.06
C LYS A 18 -19.61 12.48 20.91
N THR A 19 -19.05 11.63 21.79
CA THR A 19 -17.59 11.42 21.85
C THR A 19 -17.19 9.96 21.66
N ALA A 20 -17.82 9.03 22.37
CA ALA A 20 -17.40 7.63 22.38
C ALA A 20 -17.63 6.95 21.03
N VAL A 21 -18.82 7.12 20.45
CA VAL A 21 -19.20 6.50 19.19
C VAL A 21 -18.32 7.02 18.04
N PRO A 22 -18.18 8.34 17.80
CA PRO A 22 -17.33 8.82 16.70
C PRO A 22 -15.85 8.47 16.90
N ARG A 23 -15.37 8.43 18.16
CA ARG A 23 -14.00 8.02 18.49
C ARG A 23 -13.79 6.54 18.18
N ALA A 24 -14.67 5.66 18.65
CA ALA A 24 -14.63 4.23 18.36
C ALA A 24 -14.71 3.95 16.85
N SER A 25 -15.63 4.62 16.14
CA SER A 25 -15.78 4.50 14.70
C SER A 25 -14.51 4.91 13.97
N SER A 26 -13.89 6.05 14.33
CA SER A 26 -12.63 6.49 13.72
C SER A 26 -11.48 5.51 13.98
N GLN A 27 -11.41 4.89 15.15
CA GLN A 27 -10.40 3.89 15.50
C GLN A 27 -10.58 2.61 14.68
N ALA A 28 -11.81 2.10 14.61
CA ALA A 28 -12.14 0.89 13.87
C ALA A 28 -11.84 1.07 12.37
N VAL A 29 -12.28 2.18 11.76
CA VAL A 29 -12.00 2.50 10.36
C VAL A 29 -10.49 2.57 10.11
N ASN A 30 -9.73 3.21 11.00
CA ASN A 30 -8.27 3.30 10.86
C ASN A 30 -7.58 1.93 10.96
N ARG A 31 -8.06 1.02 11.82
CA ARG A 31 -7.51 -0.34 11.93
C ARG A 31 -7.80 -1.16 10.67
N VAL A 32 -9.06 -1.18 10.22
CA VAL A 32 -9.46 -1.88 8.99
C VAL A 32 -8.71 -1.33 7.78
N ALA A 33 -8.57 -0.01 7.65
CA ALA A 33 -7.83 0.59 6.55
C ALA A 33 -6.34 0.19 6.53
N ASN A 34 -5.68 0.13 7.70
CA ASN A 34 -4.29 -0.34 7.78
C ASN A 34 -4.16 -1.84 7.44
N ARG A 35 -5.13 -2.64 7.86
CA ARG A 35 -5.19 -4.06 7.53
C ARG A 35 -5.43 -4.28 6.05
N ALA A 36 -6.29 -3.48 5.42
CA ALA A 36 -6.52 -3.48 3.98
C ALA A 36 -5.27 -3.16 3.19
N ILE A 37 -4.54 -2.09 3.55
CA ILE A 37 -3.24 -1.80 2.93
C ILE A 37 -2.31 -3.01 3.08
N SER A 38 -2.24 -3.62 4.26
CA SER A 38 -1.32 -4.73 4.51
C SER A 38 -1.69 -5.99 3.73
N ARG A 39 -2.98 -6.36 3.64
CA ARG A 39 -3.46 -7.49 2.84
C ARG A 39 -3.24 -7.24 1.34
N SER A 40 -3.67 -6.10 0.82
CA SER A 40 -3.48 -5.76 -0.60
C SER A 40 -2.00 -5.69 -0.99
N VAL A 41 -1.14 -5.12 -0.14
CA VAL A 41 0.32 -5.11 -0.37
C VAL A 41 0.89 -6.53 -0.41
N SER A 42 0.42 -7.42 0.46
CA SER A 42 0.85 -8.81 0.48
C SER A 42 0.47 -9.55 -0.80
N VAL A 43 -0.77 -9.38 -1.27
CA VAL A 43 -1.27 -9.98 -2.53
C VAL A 43 -0.43 -9.51 -3.71
N VAL A 44 -0.27 -8.19 -3.88
CA VAL A 44 0.48 -7.61 -5.00
C VAL A 44 1.95 -7.99 -4.96
N SER A 45 2.55 -8.04 -3.77
CA SER A 45 3.95 -8.44 -3.60
C SER A 45 4.18 -9.91 -4.00
N LYS A 46 3.24 -10.80 -3.69
CA LYS A 46 3.29 -12.21 -4.12
C LYS A 46 3.13 -12.35 -5.63
N GLU A 47 2.15 -11.67 -6.21
CA GLU A 47 1.86 -11.72 -7.65
C GLU A 47 3.01 -11.16 -8.50
N THR A 48 3.50 -9.97 -8.14
CA THR A 48 4.52 -9.25 -8.93
C THR A 48 5.96 -9.59 -8.53
N ARG A 49 6.16 -10.33 -7.43
CA ARG A 49 7.46 -10.61 -6.78
C ARG A 49 8.23 -9.36 -6.34
N VAL A 50 7.58 -8.20 -6.31
CA VAL A 50 8.18 -6.94 -5.85
C VAL A 50 8.20 -6.91 -4.31
N PRO A 51 9.29 -6.46 -3.67
CA PRO A 51 9.35 -6.34 -2.20
C PRO A 51 8.20 -5.55 -1.59
N ARG A 52 7.60 -6.06 -0.51
CA ARG A 52 6.46 -5.44 0.20
C ARG A 52 6.71 -3.97 0.56
N LYS A 53 7.92 -3.59 0.95
CA LYS A 53 8.29 -2.20 1.30
C LYS A 53 8.03 -1.24 0.15
N LEU A 54 8.39 -1.62 -1.08
CA LEU A 54 8.21 -0.79 -2.28
C LEU A 54 6.75 -0.68 -2.68
N VAL A 55 5.98 -1.77 -2.56
CA VAL A 55 4.54 -1.78 -2.83
C VAL A 55 3.80 -0.95 -1.78
N LYS A 56 4.12 -1.11 -0.49
CA LYS A 56 3.54 -0.32 0.62
C LYS A 56 3.81 1.18 0.43
N GLY A 57 4.99 1.55 -0.06
CA GLY A 57 5.33 2.95 -0.38
C GLY A 57 4.45 3.58 -1.47
N ARG A 58 3.63 2.80 -2.19
CA ARG A 58 2.65 3.32 -3.16
C ARG A 58 1.32 3.72 -2.52
N ALA A 59 0.98 3.21 -1.35
CA ALA A 59 -0.27 3.48 -0.68
C ALA A 59 -0.07 4.49 0.47
N ARG A 60 -0.84 5.58 0.45
CA ARG A 60 -0.87 6.59 1.52
C ARG A 60 -2.24 6.59 2.18
N LEU A 61 -2.26 6.49 3.50
CA LEU A 61 -3.47 6.52 4.30
C LEU A 61 -3.69 7.92 4.87
N ARG A 62 -4.81 8.56 4.51
CA ARG A 62 -5.38 9.68 5.26
C ARG A 62 -6.33 9.11 6.30
N ARG A 63 -5.96 9.24 7.57
CA ARG A 63 -6.67 8.65 8.71
C ARG A 63 -8.04 9.29 8.94
N ALA A 64 -8.96 8.47 9.45
CA ALA A 64 -10.23 8.92 10.00
C ALA A 64 -10.00 9.71 11.30
N THR A 65 -10.86 10.69 11.55
CA THR A 65 -10.86 11.53 12.76
C THR A 65 -12.24 11.47 13.41
N VAL A 66 -12.36 11.93 14.66
CA VAL A 66 -13.65 11.97 15.38
C VAL A 66 -14.71 12.75 14.60
N LYS A 67 -14.34 13.90 14.01
CA LYS A 67 -15.25 14.72 13.20
C LYS A 67 -15.58 14.11 11.83
N LYS A 68 -14.69 13.27 11.29
CA LYS A 68 -14.83 12.64 9.97
C LYS A 68 -14.41 11.17 10.08
N PRO A 69 -15.32 10.25 10.45
CA PRO A 69 -15.02 8.84 10.66
C PRO A 69 -14.89 8.07 9.34
N ARG A 70 -14.18 8.65 8.36
CA ARG A 70 -13.86 8.05 7.06
C ARG A 70 -12.36 8.14 6.80
N ALA A 71 -11.77 7.04 6.38
CA ALA A 71 -10.37 7.01 5.94
C ALA A 71 -10.30 7.00 4.41
N LEU A 72 -9.23 7.60 3.86
CA LEU A 72 -9.00 7.64 2.42
C LEU A 72 -7.63 7.04 2.12
N ILE A 73 -7.60 6.04 1.24
CA ILE A 73 -6.37 5.40 0.77
C ILE A 73 -6.07 5.93 -0.63
N ARG A 74 -4.93 6.63 -0.80
CA ARG A 74 -4.41 7.05 -2.12
C ARG A 74 -3.36 6.06 -2.58
N VAL A 75 -3.52 5.53 -3.79
CA VAL A 75 -2.59 4.54 -4.35
C VAL A 75 -1.93 5.07 -5.62
N ASN A 76 -0.61 5.15 -5.61
CA ASN A 76 0.19 5.51 -6.77
C ASN A 76 0.34 4.32 -7.72
N ARG A 77 -0.62 4.21 -8.64
CA ARG A 77 -0.76 3.15 -9.65
C ARG A 77 0.27 3.16 -10.80
N GLY A 78 1.21 4.11 -10.83
CA GLY A 78 2.27 4.09 -11.86
C GLY A 78 3.18 2.86 -11.75
N ASN A 79 3.77 2.43 -12.87
CA ASN A 79 4.70 1.30 -12.90
C ASN A 79 5.93 1.56 -12.01
N LEU A 80 6.65 0.49 -11.63
CA LEU A 80 7.86 0.59 -10.82
C LEU A 80 9.10 0.53 -11.70
N PRO A 81 9.90 1.62 -11.80
CA PRO A 81 11.16 1.58 -12.51
C PRO A 81 12.08 0.50 -11.96
N ALA A 82 12.71 -0.28 -12.84
CA ALA A 82 13.53 -1.41 -12.46
C ALA A 82 14.70 -1.02 -11.54
N ILE A 83 15.24 0.20 -11.69
CA ILE A 83 16.31 0.73 -10.83
C ILE A 83 15.94 0.75 -9.33
N LYS A 84 14.64 0.84 -9.00
CA LYS A 84 14.18 0.86 -7.59
C LYS A 84 14.12 -0.53 -6.94
N LEU A 85 14.36 -1.60 -7.70
CA LEU A 85 14.21 -2.97 -7.20
C LEU A 85 15.38 -3.43 -6.32
N GLY A 86 16.52 -2.75 -6.38
CA GLY A 86 17.68 -3.03 -5.55
C GLY A 86 18.99 -2.83 -6.30
N VAL A 87 20.04 -3.50 -5.82
CA VAL A 87 21.37 -3.46 -6.43
C VAL A 87 21.32 -4.06 -7.84
N ALA A 88 21.95 -3.37 -8.78
CA ALA A 88 22.05 -3.80 -10.16
C ALA A 88 23.41 -4.48 -10.40
N SER A 89 23.39 -5.61 -11.10
CA SER A 89 24.57 -6.38 -11.47
C SER A 89 24.40 -6.94 -12.88
N VAL A 90 25.45 -6.93 -13.69
CA VAL A 90 25.41 -7.50 -15.04
C VAL A 90 25.89 -8.94 -14.95
N ARG A 91 25.07 -9.88 -15.43
CA ARG A 91 25.50 -11.27 -15.62
C ARG A 91 25.96 -11.44 -17.06
N LEU A 92 27.27 -11.57 -17.23
CA LEU A 92 27.89 -11.79 -18.53
C LEU A 92 27.57 -13.20 -19.07
N SER A 93 27.31 -13.29 -20.37
CA SER A 93 27.29 -14.59 -21.05
C SER A 93 28.71 -15.13 -21.17
N ARG A 94 28.89 -16.43 -20.95
CA ARG A 94 30.18 -17.14 -21.09
C ARG A 94 30.26 -18.01 -22.34
N ARG A 95 29.25 -17.96 -23.22
CA ARG A 95 29.23 -18.78 -24.44
C ARG A 95 30.23 -18.20 -25.44
N LYS A 96 31.06 -19.07 -26.06
CA LYS A 96 32.09 -18.68 -27.04
C LYS A 96 31.54 -17.86 -28.24
N ARG A 97 30.27 -18.08 -28.60
CA ARG A 97 29.57 -17.33 -29.67
C ARG A 97 29.16 -15.91 -29.29
N ASP A 98 29.02 -15.64 -27.99
CA ASP A 98 28.50 -14.37 -27.48
C ASP A 98 29.65 -13.34 -27.32
N LYS A 99 30.20 -12.91 -28.47
CA LYS A 99 31.27 -11.90 -28.51
C LYS A 99 30.80 -10.57 -27.92
N LYS A 100 31.70 -9.83 -27.25
CA LYS A 100 31.44 -8.53 -26.60
C LYS A 100 30.29 -8.56 -25.57
N GLY A 101 30.05 -9.71 -24.94
CA GLY A 101 28.97 -9.85 -23.96
C GLY A 101 27.58 -9.79 -24.59
N ALA A 102 27.43 -10.16 -25.87
CA ALA A 102 26.14 -10.41 -26.48
C ALA A 102 25.30 -11.35 -25.58
N ASN A 103 23.99 -11.12 -25.49
CA ASN A 103 23.10 -11.86 -24.59
C ASN A 103 23.40 -11.75 -23.07
N SER A 104 24.26 -10.82 -22.64
CA SER A 104 24.39 -10.49 -21.21
C SER A 104 23.08 -9.94 -20.66
N VAL A 105 22.78 -10.28 -19.40
CA VAL A 105 21.51 -9.94 -18.77
C VAL A 105 21.76 -9.05 -17.57
N LEU A 106 21.09 -7.90 -17.52
CA LEU A 106 21.11 -7.05 -16.34
C LEU A 106 20.18 -7.66 -15.29
N ARG A 107 20.72 -7.90 -14.10
CA ARG A 107 19.97 -8.34 -12.93
C ARG A 107 19.80 -7.17 -11.98
N VAL A 108 18.57 -6.92 -11.54
CA VAL A 108 18.28 -5.92 -10.50
C VAL A 108 17.44 -6.56 -9.42
N GLY A 109 18.03 -6.75 -8.25
CA GLY A 109 17.44 -7.58 -7.19
C GLY A 109 17.10 -9.00 -7.69
N PRO A 110 15.85 -9.48 -7.50
CA PRO A 110 15.44 -10.81 -7.96
C PRO A 110 15.09 -10.86 -9.46
N PHE A 111 15.04 -9.71 -10.16
CA PHE A 111 14.58 -9.64 -11.54
C PHE A 111 15.73 -9.65 -12.55
N ARG A 112 15.44 -10.17 -13.74
CA ARG A 112 16.36 -10.24 -14.88
C ARG A 112 15.77 -9.46 -16.05
N PHE A 113 16.57 -8.59 -16.64
CA PHE A 113 16.20 -7.72 -17.74
C PHE A 113 17.15 -7.94 -18.91
N PRO A 114 16.81 -8.81 -19.88
CA PRO A 114 17.63 -9.04 -21.05
C PRO A 114 17.67 -7.78 -21.93
N GLY A 115 18.83 -7.51 -22.53
CA GLY A 115 19.06 -6.34 -23.38
C GLY A 115 18.93 -4.99 -22.68
N ALA A 116 18.85 -4.99 -21.35
CA ALA A 116 18.78 -3.77 -20.56
C ALA A 116 20.16 -3.33 -20.10
N PHE A 117 20.34 -2.03 -19.94
CA PHE A 117 21.58 -1.39 -19.50
C PHE A 117 21.27 -0.24 -18.54
N ILE A 118 22.28 0.21 -17.80
CA ILE A 118 22.15 1.33 -16.87
C ILE A 118 22.73 2.57 -17.54
N GLN A 119 22.00 3.68 -17.52
CA GLN A 119 22.46 4.96 -18.04
C GLN A 119 21.99 6.11 -17.14
N GLN A 120 22.84 7.10 -16.96
CA GLN A 120 22.47 8.38 -16.34
C GLN A 120 21.89 9.31 -17.41
N LEU A 121 20.70 9.85 -17.16
CA LEU A 121 20.08 10.84 -18.04
C LEU A 121 20.65 12.24 -17.80
N LYS A 122 20.36 13.18 -18.72
CA LYS A 122 20.73 14.60 -18.60
C LYS A 122 20.23 15.26 -17.30
N ASN A 123 19.18 14.70 -16.67
CA ASN A 123 18.65 15.15 -15.38
C ASN A 123 19.43 14.61 -14.16
N GLY A 124 20.56 13.92 -14.37
CA GLY A 124 21.39 13.33 -13.32
C GLY A 124 20.86 12.03 -12.71
N ARG A 125 19.68 11.55 -13.10
CA ARG A 125 19.09 10.31 -12.55
C ARG A 125 19.58 9.08 -13.30
N TRP A 126 19.95 8.06 -12.53
CA TRP A 126 20.26 6.73 -13.05
C TRP A 126 18.99 5.95 -13.36
N HIS A 127 18.95 5.34 -14.54
CA HIS A 127 17.84 4.53 -14.99
C HIS A 127 18.34 3.22 -15.60
N VAL A 128 17.50 2.20 -15.47
CA VAL A 128 17.62 0.98 -16.26
C VAL A 128 16.81 1.18 -17.54
N MET A 129 17.47 1.03 -18.67
CA MET A 129 16.91 1.30 -19.99
C MET A 129 17.04 0.09 -20.89
N ARG A 130 16.20 0.06 -21.92
CA ARG A 130 16.26 -0.93 -23.00
C ARG A 130 16.10 -0.21 -24.33
N ARG A 131 16.82 -0.68 -25.36
CA ARG A 131 16.59 -0.25 -26.75
C ARG A 131 15.31 -0.88 -27.28
N THR A 132 14.48 -0.09 -27.93
CA THR A 132 13.21 -0.50 -28.51
C THR A 132 13.25 -0.23 -30.01
N ALA A 133 12.54 -1.03 -30.81
CA ALA A 133 12.45 -0.87 -32.26
C ALA A 133 11.55 0.32 -32.70
N LYS A 134 11.24 1.26 -31.81
CA LYS A 134 10.39 2.40 -32.13
C LYS A 134 11.20 3.41 -32.96
N PRO A 135 10.67 3.93 -34.08
CA PRO A 135 11.36 4.93 -34.89
C PRO A 135 11.58 6.25 -34.13
N ARG A 136 10.66 6.59 -33.22
CA ARG A 136 10.78 7.74 -32.30
C ARG A 136 10.88 7.24 -30.87
N TYR A 137 11.80 7.83 -30.10
CA TYR A 137 12.16 7.41 -28.74
C TYR A 137 12.60 5.93 -28.66
N PRO A 138 13.74 5.58 -29.29
CA PRO A 138 14.22 4.20 -29.40
C PRO A 138 14.80 3.65 -28.09
N ILE A 139 14.70 4.37 -26.97
CA ILE A 139 15.19 3.97 -25.66
C ILE A 139 14.07 4.23 -24.65
N GLU A 140 13.72 3.22 -23.86
CA GLU A 140 12.68 3.34 -22.83
C GLU A 140 13.17 2.86 -21.47
N VAL A 141 12.58 3.42 -20.41
CA VAL A 141 12.86 3.02 -19.03
C VAL A 141 12.17 1.69 -18.74
N VAL A 142 12.95 0.70 -18.36
CA VAL A 142 12.42 -0.62 -17.99
C VAL A 142 11.69 -0.50 -16.67
N SER A 143 10.45 -0.97 -16.63
CA SER A 143 9.61 -0.91 -15.44
C SER A 143 8.79 -2.20 -15.27
N ILE A 144 8.42 -2.49 -14.03
CA ILE A 144 7.51 -3.58 -13.68
C ILE A 144 6.08 -3.02 -13.67
N PRO A 145 5.13 -3.66 -14.37
CA PRO A 145 3.73 -3.25 -14.35
C PRO A 145 3.14 -3.44 -12.96
N LEU A 146 2.70 -2.34 -12.34
CA LEU A 146 2.04 -2.37 -11.03
C LEU A 146 0.61 -1.83 -11.06
N ALA A 147 0.19 -1.18 -12.15
CA ALA A 147 -1.09 -0.50 -12.22
C ALA A 147 -2.29 -1.43 -12.04
N ALA A 148 -2.33 -2.51 -12.83
CA ALA A 148 -3.36 -3.53 -12.78
C ALA A 148 -3.38 -4.26 -11.42
N PRO A 149 -2.28 -4.88 -10.94
CA PRO A 149 -2.30 -5.66 -9.71
C PRO A 149 -2.63 -4.81 -8.48
N LEU A 150 -2.15 -3.55 -8.42
CA LEU A 150 -2.58 -2.63 -7.35
C LEU A 150 -4.08 -2.36 -7.41
N THR A 151 -4.63 -2.09 -8.59
CA THR A 151 -6.05 -1.77 -8.73
C THR A 151 -6.93 -2.96 -8.35
N THR A 152 -6.61 -4.16 -8.85
CA THR A 152 -7.37 -5.38 -8.57
C THR A 152 -7.28 -5.76 -7.09
N ALA A 153 -6.08 -5.74 -6.49
CA ALA A 153 -5.90 -6.10 -5.10
C ALA A 153 -6.65 -5.17 -4.14
N PHE A 154 -6.64 -3.85 -4.37
CA PHE A 154 -7.38 -2.93 -3.52
C PHE A 154 -8.90 -3.02 -3.74
N LYS A 155 -9.37 -3.18 -4.98
CA LYS A 155 -10.81 -3.36 -5.26
C LYS A 155 -11.36 -4.65 -4.65
N ASN A 156 -10.58 -5.72 -4.61
CA ASN A 156 -11.04 -7.02 -4.11
C ASN A 156 -10.93 -7.15 -2.59
N GLU A 157 -9.85 -6.66 -1.98
CA GLU A 157 -9.61 -6.83 -0.54
C GLU A 157 -10.42 -5.87 0.33
N LEU A 158 -10.67 -4.64 -0.14
CA LEU A 158 -11.37 -3.62 0.66
C LEU A 158 -12.79 -4.03 1.06
N PRO A 159 -13.69 -4.45 0.13
CA PRO A 159 -15.04 -4.87 0.50
C PRO A 159 -15.03 -6.08 1.44
N LYS A 160 -14.19 -7.09 1.15
CA LYS A 160 -14.06 -8.30 1.97
C LYS A 160 -13.70 -7.98 3.42
N LEU A 161 -12.73 -7.09 3.62
CA LEU A 161 -12.31 -6.67 4.95
C LEU A 161 -13.34 -5.79 5.65
N MET A 162 -14.06 -4.97 4.88
CA MET A 162 -15.11 -4.12 5.44
C MET A 162 -16.28 -4.97 5.93
N GLU A 163 -16.61 -6.06 5.26
CA GLU A 163 -17.65 -6.99 5.69
C GLU A 163 -17.21 -7.87 6.88
N SER A 164 -16.03 -8.48 6.79
CA SER A 164 -15.54 -9.43 7.79
C SER A 164 -15.00 -8.78 9.08
N ASP A 165 -14.14 -7.75 8.96
CA ASP A 165 -13.38 -7.24 10.10
C ASP A 165 -14.00 -5.99 10.73
N MET A 166 -14.75 -5.18 9.98
CA MET A 166 -15.30 -3.91 10.46
C MET A 166 -16.26 -4.09 11.65
N PRO A 167 -17.21 -5.05 11.64
CA PRO A 167 -18.12 -5.23 12.78
C PRO A 167 -17.37 -5.61 14.06
N ASN A 168 -16.35 -6.48 13.92
CA ASN A 168 -15.51 -6.93 15.02
C ASN A 168 -14.68 -5.79 15.60
N GLU A 169 -14.06 -4.97 14.75
CA GLU A 169 -13.26 -3.81 15.17
C GLU A 169 -14.12 -2.70 15.78
N LEU A 170 -15.34 -2.48 15.27
CA LEU A 170 -16.30 -1.55 15.87
C LEU A 170 -16.71 -2.00 17.25
N ARG A 171 -17.12 -3.27 17.39
CA ARG A 171 -17.54 -3.83 18.68
C ARG A 171 -16.42 -3.74 19.72
N ALA A 172 -15.19 -4.11 19.35
CA ALA A 172 -14.04 -4.02 20.23
C ALA A 172 -13.72 -2.57 20.62
N SER A 173 -13.76 -1.64 19.65
CA SER A 173 -13.48 -0.23 19.91
C SER A 173 -14.56 0.43 20.76
N LEU A 174 -15.83 0.14 20.51
CA LEU A 174 -16.96 0.62 21.30
C LEU A 174 -16.91 0.08 22.72
N LYS A 175 -16.69 -1.23 22.91
CA LYS A 175 -16.53 -1.84 24.24
C LYS A 175 -15.46 -1.13 25.06
N ASN A 176 -14.31 -0.83 24.44
CA ASN A 176 -13.23 -0.12 25.11
C ASN A 176 -13.61 1.34 25.44
N GLN A 177 -14.28 2.07 24.54
CA GLN A 177 -14.73 3.44 24.85
C GLN A 177 -15.80 3.47 25.94
N LEU A 178 -16.74 2.51 25.94
CA LEU A 178 -17.76 2.39 26.98
C LEU A 178 -17.13 2.08 28.34
N ARG A 179 -16.16 1.17 28.40
CA ARG A 179 -15.39 0.89 29.63
C ARG A 179 -14.80 2.18 30.20
N LEU A 180 -14.13 2.99 29.38
CA LEU A 180 -13.48 4.23 29.82
C LEU A 180 -14.46 5.28 30.36
N ILE A 181 -15.71 5.28 29.89
CA ILE A 181 -16.75 6.23 30.35
C ILE A 181 -17.43 5.72 31.62
N LEU A 182 -17.66 4.41 31.73
CA LEU A 182 -18.31 3.81 32.90
C LEU A 182 -17.36 3.68 34.12
N THR A 183 -16.05 3.63 33.90
CA THR A 183 -15.06 3.65 34.99
C THR A 183 -14.64 5.06 35.40
N ARG A 184 -15.23 6.10 34.79
CA ARG A 184 -15.03 7.50 35.14
C ARG A 184 -16.04 7.93 36.18
#